data_AF-A0AA89C2G4-F1
#
_entry.id   AF-A0AA89C2G4-F1
#
_cell.length_a   1.000
_cell.length_b   1.000
_cell.length_c   1.000
_cell.angle_alpha   90.00
_cell.angle_beta   90.00
_cell.angle_gamma   90.00
#
_symmetry.space_group_name_H-M   'P 1'
#
loop_
_entity.id
_entity.type
_entity.pdbx_description
1 polymer ?
#
loop_
_entity_poly.entity_id
_entity_poly.type
_entity_poly.pdbx_seq_one_letter_code
_entity_poly.pdbx_strand_id
1 'polypeptide(L)' 'MDTVEISKKWGKKKNKDDMNFEKLSRGIRHYYRNKFMTRIEGCRLMYKFNWTKIPRRWRPFDL' A
#
# COMPACT_ATOMS: atom_id res chain seq x y z
N MET A 1 13.07 -3.77 -5.49
CA MET A 1 11.59 -3.79 -5.47
C MET A 1 11.10 -3.28 -6.82
N ASP A 2 10.39 -4.11 -7.58
CA ASP A 2 9.87 -3.74 -8.90
C ASP A 2 8.52 -3.02 -8.74
N THR A 3 8.53 -1.71 -8.94
CA THR A 3 7.33 -0.86 -8.84
C THR A 3 6.34 -1.09 -9.98
N VAL A 4 6.81 -1.53 -11.14
CA VAL A 4 5.98 -1.81 -12.32
C VAL A 4 5.18 -3.08 -12.10
N GLU A 5 5.82 -4.16 -11.65
CA GLU A 5 5.15 -5.43 -11.38
C GLU A 5 4.05 -5.27 -10.31
N ILE A 6 4.36 -4.59 -9.21
CA ILE A 6 3.39 -4.34 -8.12
C ILE A 6 2.19 -3.53 -8.62
N SER A 7 2.43 -2.50 -9.42
CA SER A 7 1.37 -1.65 -9.96
C SER A 7 0.49 -2.40 -10.95
N LYS A 8 1.07 -3.25 -11.81
CA LYS A 8 0.33 -4.13 -12.73
C LYS A 8 -0.52 -5.15 -11.97
N LYS A 9 0.02 -5.80 -10.94
CA LYS A 9 -0.74 -6.75 -10.10
C LYS A 9 -1.92 -6.06 -9.41
N TRP A 10 -1.71 -4.86 -8.87
CA TRP A 10 -2.79 -4.07 -8.28
C TRP A 10 -3.84 -3.63 -9.32
N GLY A 11 -3.39 -3.15 -10.48
CA GLY A 11 -4.25 -2.78 -11.61
C GLY A 11 -5.15 -3.92 -12.04
N LYS A 12 -4.57 -5.10 -12.30
CA LYS A 12 -5.31 -6.33 -12.64
C LYS A 12 -6.34 -6.70 -11.58
N LYS A 13 -5.98 -6.61 -10.28
CA LYS A 13 -6.90 -6.91 -9.17
C LYS A 13 -8.08 -5.93 -9.08
N LYS A 14 -7.90 -4.68 -9.50
CA LYS A 14 -8.92 -3.62 -9.47
C LYS A 14 -9.58 -3.34 -10.81
N ASN A 15 -9.27 -4.13 -11.85
CA ASN A 15 -9.68 -3.91 -13.23
C ASN A 15 -9.35 -2.47 -13.71
N LYS A 16 -8.10 -2.06 -13.48
CA LYS A 16 -7.53 -0.76 -13.85
C LYS A 16 -6.22 -0.98 -14.61
N ASP A 17 -6.34 -1.13 -15.93
CA ASP A 17 -5.20 -1.51 -16.80
C ASP A 17 -4.18 -0.37 -16.97
N ASP A 18 -4.59 0.88 -16.73
CA ASP A 18 -3.76 2.09 -16.76
C ASP A 18 -3.05 2.40 -15.43
N MET A 19 -3.03 1.42 -14.51
CA MET A 19 -2.40 1.55 -13.20
C MET A 19 -0.87 1.62 -13.30
N ASN A 20 -0.29 2.62 -12.65
CA ASN A 20 1.16 2.79 -12.52
C ASN A 20 1.54 3.09 -11.07
N PHE A 21 2.85 3.15 -10.79
CA PHE A 21 3.32 3.33 -9.42
C PHE A 21 3.01 4.72 -8.86
N GLU A 22 2.97 5.76 -9.70
CA GLU A 22 2.63 7.11 -9.25
C GLU A 22 1.18 7.16 -8.71
N LYS A 23 0.23 6.60 -9.47
CA LYS A 23 -1.18 6.46 -9.07
C LYS A 23 -1.32 5.57 -7.84
N LEU A 24 -0.64 4.42 -7.81
CA LEU A 24 -0.64 3.51 -6.65
C LEU A 24 -0.09 4.21 -5.40
N SER A 25 1.03 4.90 -5.52
CA SER A 25 1.66 5.65 -4.42
C SER A 25 0.76 6.76 -3.92
N ARG A 26 -0.04 7.39 -4.79
CA ARG A 26 -1.06 8.38 -4.40
C ARG A 26 -2.15 7.77 -3.54
N GLY A 27 -2.62 6.57 -3.91
CA GLY A 27 -3.53 5.74 -3.11
C GLY A 27 -2.95 5.42 -1.73
N ILE A 28 -1.70 4.96 -1.70
CA ILE A 28 -0.96 4.66 -0.47
C ILE A 28 -0.90 5.87 0.47
N ARG A 29 -0.64 7.08 -0.04
CA ARG A 29 -0.59 8.30 0.78
C ARG A 29 -1.90 8.61 1.50
N HIS A 30 -3.05 8.19 0.98
CA HIS A 30 -4.32 8.36 1.69
C HIS A 30 -4.38 7.55 3.00
N TYR A 31 -3.63 6.45 3.10
CA TYR A 31 -3.55 5.65 4.32
C TYR A 31 -2.77 6.30 5.45
N TYR A 32 -2.00 7.36 5.17
CA TYR A 32 -1.28 8.10 6.21
C TYR A 32 -2.23 8.84 7.13
N ARG A 33 -3.26 9.49 6.55
CA ARG A 33 -4.29 10.23 7.32
C ARG A 33 -5.06 9.29 8.25
N ASN A 34 -5.45 8.12 7.74
CA ASN A 34 -6.19 7.13 8.52
C ASN A 34 -5.28 6.28 9.42
N LYS A 35 -3.96 6.56 9.43
CA LYS A 35 -2.94 5.87 10.22
C LYS A 35 -2.89 4.35 10.00
N PHE A 36 -3.36 3.84 8.87
CA PHE A 36 -3.25 2.41 8.53
C PHE A 36 -1.83 2.05 8.11
N MET A 37 -1.10 2.99 7.54
CA MET A 37 0.27 2.81 7.10
C MET A 37 1.03 4.13 7.20
N THR A 38 2.35 4.07 7.36
CA THR A 38 3.25 5.22 7.32
C THR A 38 4.42 4.98 6.37
N ARG A 39 5.03 6.06 5.88
CA ARG A 39 6.33 6.00 5.19
C ARG A 39 7.43 5.79 6.22
N ILE A 40 8.45 5.01 5.89
CA ILE A 40 9.70 4.95 6.66
C ILE A 40 10.62 6.07 6.15
N GLU A 41 10.97 7.01 7.03
CA GLU A 41 11.88 8.10 6.68
C GLU A 41 13.30 7.58 6.37
N GLY A 42 14.01 8.26 5.46
CA GLY A 42 15.33 7.81 4.99
C GLY A 42 15.30 6.63 4.02
N CYS A 43 14.17 5.92 3.87
CA CYS A 43 14.06 4.77 2.99
C CYS A 43 13.13 5.05 1.79
N ARG A 44 13.61 4.74 0.58
CA ARG A 44 12.80 4.83 -0.63
C ARG A 44 11.90 3.59 -0.76
N LEU A 45 10.62 3.79 -1.06
CA LEU A 45 9.62 2.73 -1.31
C LEU A 45 9.36 1.78 -0.12
N MET A 46 9.70 2.21 1.09
CA MET A 46 9.46 1.44 2.31
C MET A 46 8.31 2.04 3.11
N TYR A 47 7.42 1.17 3.55
CA TYR A 47 6.21 1.52 4.27
C TYR A 47 6.01 0.57 5.45
N LYS A 48 5.40 1.06 6.53
CA LYS A 48 5.11 0.29 7.74
C LYS A 48 3.60 0.28 8.00
N PHE A 49 3.01 -0.91 8.06
CA PHE A 49 1.62 -1.07 8.49
C PHE A 49 1.48 -0.79 9.99
N ASN A 50 0.41 -0.09 10.35
CA ASN A 50 0.00 0.04 11.73
C ASN A 50 -1.10 -0.98 12.03
N TRP A 51 -0.70 -2.17 12.42
CA TRP A 51 -1.63 -3.28 12.66
C TRP A 51 -2.71 -2.93 13.68
N THR A 52 -2.42 -2.09 14.69
CA THR A 52 -3.42 -1.65 15.68
C THR A 52 -4.60 -0.90 15.07
N LYS A 53 -4.40 -0.21 13.95
CA LYS A 53 -5.45 0.55 13.24
C LYS A 53 -6.09 -0.24 12.09
N ILE A 54 -5.48 -1.33 11.65
CA ILE A 54 -6.02 -2.18 10.59
C ILE A 54 -7.06 -3.13 11.20
N PRO A 55 -8.27 -3.26 10.62
CA PRO A 55 -9.28 -4.21 11.07
C PRO A 55 -8.74 -5.64 11.10
N ARG A 56 -9.06 -6.39 12.17
CA ARG A 56 -8.55 -7.77 12.38
C ARG A 56 -8.75 -8.68 11.18
N ARG A 57 -9.93 -8.63 10.53
CA ARG A 57 -10.24 -9.41 9.32
C ARG A 57 -9.29 -9.23 8.14
N TRP A 58 -8.45 -8.18 8.13
CA TRP A 58 -7.50 -7.87 7.06
C TRP A 58 -6.04 -8.08 7.49
N ARG A 59 -5.80 -8.56 8.72
CA ARG A 59 -4.46 -8.86 9.20
C ARG A 59 -4.06 -10.26 8.71
N PRO A 60 -2.82 -10.45 8.23
CA PRO A 60 -2.35 -11.73 7.74
C PRO A 60 -2.13 -12.78 8.84
N PHE A 61 -2.12 -12.37 10.11
CA PHE A 61 -1.99 -13.23 11.29
C PHE A 61 -3.00 -12.78 12.36
N ASP A 62 -3.67 -13.73 13.00
CA ASP A 62 -4.57 -13.48 14.13
C ASP A 62 -3.74 -13.16 15.40
N LEU A 63 -3.23 -11.92 15.45
CA LEU A 63 -2.70 -11.27 16.66
C LEU A 63 -3.74 -10.29 17.22
#